data_AF-F6VM31-F1
#
_entry.id   AF-F6VM31-F1
#
_cell.length_a   1.000
_cell.length_b   1.000
_cell.length_c   1.000
_cell.angle_alpha   90.00
_cell.angle_beta   90.00
_cell.angle_gamma   90.00
#
_symmetry.space_group_name_H-M   'P 1'
#
loop_
_entity.id
_entity.type
_entity.pdbx_description
1 polymer ?
#
loop_
_entity_poly.entity_id
_entity_poly.type
_entity_poly.pdbx_seq_one_letter_code
_entity_poly.pdbx_strand_id
1 'polypeptide(L)'
;QVNNYTCSCFDGYTGDKCLIDIDECATDPCVNGTCVNLVNAYMCNCTAGFDGTNCSNDINDCAPNPCVHGSCTDRVENYTCACDTGFTGRNCSIDIDDCAINHCANGGTCVDGVANYTCQCVPGYTGYNCSTDINDCDPNPCDSCGNCTDLLNDYNCTCPAGFSGKNCSIDIDDCAINHCANGGTCVDGVANYTCQCAPGHTGYNCSIDINACKPSPCVNGSCLINKNNYTCECEAGFTGMNCSIDIDDCKPNPCVNGSCTDQVNNYTCSCDPTFKGRNCSQDINSCTPNPCMNGKCSVDKNNYTCECEAGFTGRNCSIDIDDCSPNPCVNSMDCIDRVNDYQCDCTPGFVGKNCEKSYDDCHNVSCNSFECVDGFLSYTCNCKNGYSGKNCE
;
A
#
# COMPACT_ATOMS: atom_id res chain seq x y z
N GLN A 1 -42.77 -124.73 105.98
CA GLN A 1 -42.35 -124.47 104.58
C GLN A 1 -42.91 -123.11 104.22
N VAL A 2 -42.07 -122.06 104.22
CA VAL A 2 -42.48 -120.74 103.71
C VAL A 2 -41.93 -120.70 102.29
N ASN A 3 -42.80 -120.93 101.30
CA ASN A 3 -42.43 -120.76 99.89
C ASN A 3 -42.33 -119.26 99.62
N ASN A 4 -41.17 -118.67 99.88
CA ASN A 4 -40.89 -117.30 99.46
C ASN A 4 -40.61 -117.34 97.96
N TYR A 5 -41.50 -116.79 97.15
CA TYR A 5 -41.33 -116.64 95.72
C TYR A 5 -40.86 -115.21 95.45
N THR A 6 -39.89 -115.07 94.55
CA THR A 6 -39.42 -113.76 94.10
C THR A 6 -39.86 -113.60 92.66
N CYS A 7 -40.68 -112.58 92.38
CA CYS A 7 -41.06 -112.23 91.02
C CYS A 7 -40.01 -111.28 90.43
N SER A 8 -39.52 -111.58 89.24
CA SER A 8 -38.81 -110.60 88.41
C SER A 8 -39.83 -109.91 87.53
N CYS A 9 -40.00 -108.60 87.71
CA CYS A 9 -40.98 -107.84 86.97
C CYS A 9 -40.51 -107.59 85.53
N PHE A 10 -41.48 -107.53 84.60
CA PHE A 10 -41.23 -106.97 83.27
C PHE A 10 -40.89 -105.48 83.41
N ASP A 11 -40.09 -104.96 82.48
CA ASP A 11 -39.72 -103.54 82.44
C ASP A 11 -40.97 -102.65 82.53
N GLY A 12 -40.96 -101.66 83.42
CA GLY A 12 -42.10 -100.77 83.71
C GLY A 12 -43.01 -101.16 84.89
N TYR A 13 -42.79 -102.31 85.56
CA TYR A 13 -43.63 -102.74 86.69
C TYR A 13 -42.84 -103.00 87.98
N THR A 14 -43.47 -102.79 89.14
CA THR A 14 -42.88 -102.96 90.48
C THR A 14 -43.84 -103.65 91.47
N GLY A 15 -43.37 -103.82 92.70
CA GLY A 15 -44.08 -104.46 93.81
C GLY A 15 -44.00 -105.99 93.81
N ASP A 16 -44.37 -106.63 94.93
CA ASP A 16 -44.17 -108.07 95.18
C ASP A 16 -44.87 -109.00 94.17
N LYS A 17 -45.86 -108.48 93.43
CA LYS A 17 -46.60 -109.20 92.39
C LYS A 17 -46.43 -108.63 90.98
N CYS A 18 -45.59 -107.60 90.80
CA CYS A 18 -45.39 -106.93 89.51
C CYS A 18 -46.68 -106.41 88.86
N LEU A 19 -47.62 -105.92 89.67
CA LEU A 19 -48.91 -105.37 89.23
C LEU A 19 -48.99 -103.84 89.36
N ILE A 20 -47.95 -103.21 89.92
CA ILE A 20 -47.90 -101.77 90.11
C ILE A 20 -47.09 -101.21 88.94
N ASP A 21 -47.72 -100.39 88.11
CA ASP A 21 -47.04 -99.60 87.08
C ASP A 21 -46.04 -98.67 87.76
N ILE A 22 -44.81 -98.60 87.26
CA ILE A 22 -43.86 -97.61 87.72
C ILE A 22 -44.40 -96.24 87.29
N ASP A 23 -44.27 -95.23 88.14
CA ASP A 23 -44.63 -93.86 87.78
C ASP A 23 -43.36 -93.17 87.25
N GLU A 24 -43.11 -93.27 85.95
CA GLU A 24 -42.01 -92.61 85.27
C GLU A 24 -42.11 -91.07 85.37
N CYS A 25 -43.31 -90.52 85.62
CA CYS A 25 -43.51 -89.09 85.85
C CYS A 25 -43.10 -88.62 87.26
N ALA A 26 -42.90 -89.51 88.23
CA ALA A 26 -42.52 -89.15 89.61
C ALA A 26 -41.16 -88.44 89.71
N THR A 27 -40.36 -88.46 88.64
CA THR A 27 -39.07 -87.77 88.53
C THR A 27 -39.14 -86.39 87.86
N ASP A 28 -40.35 -85.93 87.52
CA ASP A 28 -40.62 -84.69 86.77
C ASP A 28 -39.75 -84.55 85.50
N PRO A 29 -39.80 -85.52 84.57
CA PRO A 29 -38.91 -85.53 83.40
C PRO A 29 -39.23 -84.42 82.37
N CYS A 30 -40.43 -83.84 82.41
CA CYS A 30 -40.86 -82.79 81.49
C CYS A 30 -40.55 -81.40 82.05
N VAL A 31 -39.71 -80.62 81.35
CA VAL A 31 -39.29 -79.28 81.82
C VAL A 31 -40.38 -78.24 81.56
N ASN A 32 -40.77 -78.05 80.30
CA ASN A 32 -41.84 -77.12 79.89
C ASN A 32 -43.02 -77.91 79.30
N GLY A 33 -43.67 -78.73 80.12
CA GLY A 33 -44.75 -79.58 79.65
C GLY A 33 -45.44 -80.34 80.76
N THR A 34 -46.49 -81.06 80.40
CA THR A 34 -47.21 -81.95 81.31
C THR A 34 -46.82 -83.41 81.04
N CYS A 35 -46.41 -84.13 82.10
CA CYS A 35 -46.01 -85.52 82.00
C CYS A 35 -47.22 -86.45 81.99
N VAL A 36 -47.19 -87.45 81.11
CA VAL A 36 -48.18 -88.53 81.01
C VAL A 36 -47.47 -89.86 81.23
N ASN A 37 -47.88 -90.60 82.28
CA ASN A 37 -47.33 -91.91 82.60
C ASN A 37 -47.77 -92.96 81.57
N LEU A 38 -46.82 -93.77 81.09
CA LEU A 38 -47.07 -94.89 80.19
C LEU A 38 -46.32 -96.12 80.73
N VAL A 39 -46.71 -97.31 80.29
CA VAL A 39 -46.03 -98.52 80.74
C VAL A 39 -44.59 -98.53 80.21
N ASN A 40 -43.61 -98.52 81.12
CA ASN A 40 -42.16 -98.50 80.83
C ASN A 40 -41.68 -97.28 80.02
N ALA A 41 -42.46 -96.19 80.00
CA ALA A 41 -42.17 -94.99 79.23
C ALA A 41 -42.93 -93.78 79.80
N TYR A 42 -42.61 -92.59 79.32
CA TYR A 42 -43.42 -91.40 79.59
C TYR A 42 -43.57 -90.59 78.30
N MET A 43 -44.56 -89.71 78.28
CA MET A 43 -44.76 -88.75 77.20
C MET A 43 -44.94 -87.36 77.79
N CYS A 44 -44.18 -86.39 77.29
CA CYS A 44 -44.33 -84.99 77.64
C CYS A 44 -45.21 -84.27 76.61
N ASN A 45 -46.33 -83.73 77.05
CA ASN A 45 -47.11 -82.78 76.27
C ASN A 45 -46.53 -81.38 76.49
N CYS A 46 -45.71 -80.93 75.55
CA CYS A 46 -45.00 -79.66 75.66
C CYS A 46 -45.95 -78.46 75.65
N THR A 47 -45.65 -77.45 76.46
CA THR A 47 -46.26 -76.13 76.33
C THR A 47 -45.87 -75.52 74.99
N ALA A 48 -46.72 -74.66 74.43
CA ALA A 48 -46.42 -73.97 73.17
C ALA A 48 -45.05 -73.25 73.25
N GLY A 49 -44.26 -73.36 72.17
CA GLY A 49 -42.89 -72.83 72.10
C GLY A 49 -41.79 -73.83 72.48
N PHE A 50 -42.10 -75.02 73.00
CA PHE A 50 -41.07 -76.02 73.36
C PHE A 50 -41.25 -77.36 72.66
N ASP A 51 -40.13 -78.03 72.37
CA ASP A 51 -40.09 -79.37 71.76
C ASP A 51 -39.08 -80.32 72.43
N GLY A 52 -38.97 -81.52 71.85
CA GLY A 52 -38.10 -82.59 72.31
C GLY A 52 -38.82 -83.54 73.28
N THR A 53 -38.17 -84.67 73.56
CA THR A 53 -38.75 -85.73 74.41
C THR A 53 -39.13 -85.24 75.80
N ASN A 54 -38.40 -84.26 76.32
CA ASN A 54 -38.54 -83.72 77.67
C ASN A 54 -39.04 -82.27 77.68
N CYS A 55 -39.47 -81.75 76.51
CA CYS A 55 -39.86 -80.34 76.33
C CYS A 55 -38.79 -79.35 76.83
N SER A 56 -37.52 -79.70 76.61
CA SER A 56 -36.37 -78.93 77.07
C SER A 56 -35.82 -77.97 76.02
N ASN A 57 -36.22 -78.15 74.76
CA ASN A 57 -35.72 -77.34 73.66
C ASN A 57 -36.72 -76.21 73.39
N ASP A 58 -36.24 -74.99 73.36
CA ASP A 58 -37.01 -73.86 72.81
C ASP A 58 -37.09 -74.03 71.29
N ILE A 59 -38.28 -73.88 70.72
CA ILE A 59 -38.48 -73.93 69.26
C ILE A 59 -37.86 -72.66 68.70
N ASN A 60 -36.88 -72.81 67.81
CA ASN A 60 -36.23 -71.67 67.19
C ASN A 60 -37.17 -70.95 66.21
N ASP A 61 -37.81 -69.89 66.68
CA ASP A 61 -38.74 -69.04 65.92
C ASP A 61 -38.02 -68.19 64.85
N CYS A 62 -36.69 -68.23 64.80
CA CYS A 62 -35.86 -67.66 63.74
C CYS A 62 -35.55 -68.66 62.59
N ALA A 63 -36.16 -69.84 62.55
CA ALA A 63 -35.92 -70.85 61.50
C ALA A 63 -37.21 -71.27 60.78
N PRO A 64 -37.42 -70.87 59.50
CA PRO A 64 -36.56 -70.01 58.67
C PRO A 64 -36.56 -68.56 59.14
N ASN A 65 -35.49 -67.80 58.84
CA ASN A 65 -35.33 -66.42 59.33
C ASN A 65 -36.49 -65.53 58.88
N PRO A 66 -37.32 -65.01 59.81
CA PRO A 66 -38.45 -64.16 59.47
C PRO A 66 -38.03 -62.72 59.14
N CYS A 67 -36.82 -62.29 59.52
CA CYS A 67 -36.30 -60.95 59.27
C CYS A 67 -35.68 -60.86 57.88
N VAL A 68 -36.25 -60.02 57.01
CA VAL A 68 -35.81 -59.87 55.61
C VAL A 68 -34.52 -59.06 55.53
N HIS A 69 -34.53 -57.83 56.08
CA HIS A 69 -33.37 -56.94 56.18
C HIS A 69 -33.03 -56.68 57.65
N GLY A 70 -32.56 -57.72 58.34
CA GLY A 70 -32.19 -57.58 59.74
C GLY A 70 -31.78 -58.89 60.40
N SER A 71 -31.43 -58.77 61.67
CA SER A 71 -31.00 -59.90 62.51
C SER A 71 -32.13 -60.38 63.42
N CYS A 72 -32.39 -61.68 63.43
CA CYS A 72 -33.41 -62.30 64.27
C CYS A 72 -32.88 -62.66 65.66
N THR A 73 -33.70 -62.42 66.68
CA THR A 73 -33.49 -62.89 68.05
C THR A 73 -34.68 -63.74 68.47
N ASP A 74 -34.40 -64.98 68.82
CA ASP A 74 -35.36 -66.00 69.26
C ASP A 74 -35.98 -65.67 70.63
N ARG A 75 -37.26 -66.01 70.80
CA ARG A 75 -38.00 -65.86 72.07
C ARG A 75 -39.00 -67.01 72.16
N VAL A 76 -39.47 -67.30 73.37
CA VAL A 76 -40.53 -68.29 73.55
C VAL A 76 -41.81 -67.86 72.81
N GLU A 77 -42.27 -68.68 71.87
CA GLU A 77 -43.48 -68.48 71.06
C GLU A 77 -43.45 -67.18 70.22
N ASN A 78 -42.27 -66.59 69.99
CA ASN A 78 -42.14 -65.30 69.31
C ASN A 78 -40.70 -65.04 68.82
N TYR A 79 -40.51 -63.97 68.07
CA TYR A 79 -39.18 -63.48 67.70
C TYR A 79 -39.16 -61.96 67.71
N THR A 80 -37.95 -61.39 67.75
CA THR A 80 -37.74 -59.97 67.53
C THR A 80 -36.68 -59.75 66.46
N CYS A 81 -36.98 -58.90 65.48
CA CYS A 81 -36.03 -58.48 64.46
C CYS A 81 -35.37 -57.15 64.82
N ALA A 82 -34.04 -57.08 64.73
CA ALA A 82 -33.30 -55.84 64.70
C ALA A 82 -33.06 -55.46 63.23
N CYS A 83 -33.77 -54.43 62.76
CA CYS A 83 -33.72 -54.04 61.35
C CYS A 83 -32.42 -53.34 60.99
N ASP A 84 -31.92 -53.64 59.79
CA ASP A 84 -30.83 -52.90 59.17
C ASP A 84 -31.27 -51.45 58.93
N THR A 85 -30.30 -50.53 58.85
CA THR A 85 -30.58 -49.11 58.57
C THR A 85 -31.39 -48.96 57.28
N GLY A 86 -32.47 -48.18 57.33
CA GLY A 86 -33.38 -47.97 56.19
C GLY A 86 -34.62 -48.85 56.21
N PHE A 87 -34.70 -49.88 57.06
CA PHE A 87 -35.86 -50.77 57.12
C PHE A 87 -36.63 -50.69 58.43
N THR A 88 -37.93 -50.98 58.35
CA THR A 88 -38.85 -51.00 59.49
C THR A 88 -39.88 -52.14 59.39
N GLY A 89 -40.73 -52.22 60.41
CA GLY A 89 -41.74 -53.26 60.57
C GLY A 89 -41.23 -54.51 61.30
N ARG A 90 -42.16 -55.37 61.71
CA ARG A 90 -41.86 -56.56 62.54
C ARG A 90 -40.81 -57.48 61.91
N ASN A 91 -40.83 -57.58 60.58
CA ASN A 91 -39.97 -58.48 59.79
C ASN A 91 -38.91 -57.71 59.00
N CYS A 92 -38.74 -56.40 59.25
CA CYS A 92 -37.80 -55.55 58.51
C CYS A 92 -37.96 -55.66 56.99
N SER A 93 -39.21 -55.58 56.53
CA SER A 93 -39.61 -55.74 55.13
C SER A 93 -40.17 -54.47 54.51
N ILE A 94 -40.31 -53.41 55.31
CA ILE A 94 -40.82 -52.12 54.88
C ILE A 94 -39.60 -51.20 54.76
N ASP A 95 -39.34 -50.70 53.55
CA ASP A 95 -38.36 -49.64 53.32
C ASP A 95 -38.89 -48.32 53.92
N ILE A 96 -38.01 -47.57 54.57
CA ILE A 96 -38.35 -46.25 55.13
C ILE A 96 -38.33 -45.26 53.98
N ASP A 97 -39.47 -44.61 53.72
CA ASP A 97 -39.59 -43.59 52.68
C ASP A 97 -38.72 -42.36 53.02
N ASP A 98 -37.52 -42.32 52.44
CA ASP A 98 -36.55 -41.23 52.56
C ASP A 98 -37.00 -39.98 51.79
N CYS A 99 -38.06 -40.10 50.97
CA CYS A 99 -38.72 -39.01 50.25
C CYS A 99 -39.98 -38.47 50.95
N ALA A 100 -40.31 -38.95 52.15
CA ALA A 100 -41.44 -38.44 52.95
C ALA A 100 -41.36 -36.92 53.19
N ILE A 101 -40.15 -36.37 53.20
CA ILE A 101 -39.88 -34.94 53.10
C ILE A 101 -39.16 -34.71 51.77
N ASN A 102 -39.71 -33.89 50.87
CA ASN A 102 -39.03 -33.61 49.61
C ASN A 102 -37.77 -32.76 49.85
N HIS A 103 -36.62 -33.38 49.64
CA HIS A 103 -35.29 -32.76 49.77
C HIS A 103 -34.79 -32.11 48.48
N CYS A 104 -35.49 -32.33 47.36
CA CYS A 104 -35.09 -31.83 46.04
C CYS A 104 -35.59 -30.40 45.81
N ALA A 105 -34.68 -29.49 45.51
CA ALA A 105 -34.97 -28.11 45.18
C ALA A 105 -35.40 -27.95 43.71
N ASN A 106 -35.88 -26.74 43.37
CA ASN A 106 -36.16 -26.30 42.00
C ASN A 106 -37.04 -27.24 41.16
N GLY A 107 -37.99 -27.91 41.80
CA GLY A 107 -38.91 -28.84 41.13
C GLY A 107 -38.31 -30.21 40.80
N GLY A 108 -37.15 -30.55 41.36
CA GLY A 108 -36.58 -31.88 41.27
C GLY A 108 -37.50 -32.97 41.87
N THR A 109 -37.45 -34.16 41.29
CA THR A 109 -38.24 -35.32 41.75
C THR A 109 -37.39 -36.18 42.68
N CYS A 110 -37.88 -36.41 43.90
CA CYS A 110 -37.25 -37.30 44.86
C CYS A 110 -37.49 -38.76 44.46
N VAL A 111 -36.43 -39.55 44.48
CA VAL A 111 -36.44 -40.99 44.25
C VAL A 111 -35.92 -41.67 45.51
N ASP A 112 -36.79 -42.47 46.11
CA ASP A 112 -36.55 -43.22 47.33
C ASP A 112 -35.46 -44.28 47.13
N GLY A 113 -34.73 -44.58 48.20
CA GLY A 113 -33.66 -45.56 48.22
C GLY A 113 -33.45 -46.09 49.62
N VAL A 114 -32.47 -46.99 49.80
CA VAL A 114 -32.26 -47.62 51.11
C VAL A 114 -31.42 -46.72 52.00
N ALA A 115 -32.04 -46.13 53.02
CA ALA A 115 -31.42 -45.20 53.98
C ALA A 115 -30.77 -43.98 53.30
N ASN A 116 -31.22 -43.66 52.10
CA ASN A 116 -30.77 -42.53 51.31
C ASN A 116 -31.75 -42.25 50.16
N TYR A 117 -31.77 -41.01 49.67
CA TYR A 117 -32.55 -40.61 48.51
C TYR A 117 -31.66 -40.16 47.34
N THR A 118 -32.25 -40.02 46.17
CA THR A 118 -31.62 -39.34 45.03
C THR A 118 -32.60 -38.34 44.42
N CYS A 119 -32.08 -37.21 43.94
CA CYS A 119 -32.90 -36.21 43.25
C CYS A 119 -32.69 -36.28 41.74
N GLN A 120 -33.79 -36.43 41.00
CA GLN A 120 -33.82 -36.25 39.55
C GLN A 120 -34.06 -34.77 39.25
N CYS A 121 -33.01 -34.08 38.84
CA CYS A 121 -33.07 -32.65 38.53
C CYS A 121 -33.80 -32.38 37.22
N VAL A 122 -34.60 -31.32 37.21
CA VAL A 122 -35.14 -30.78 35.96
C VAL A 122 -33.99 -30.16 35.13
N PRO A 123 -34.12 -30.08 33.79
CA PRO A 123 -33.11 -29.45 32.95
C PRO A 123 -32.76 -28.03 33.44
N GLY A 124 -31.48 -27.68 33.46
CA GLY A 124 -30.97 -26.41 33.99
C GLY A 124 -30.43 -26.49 35.42
N TYR A 125 -30.74 -27.52 36.21
CA TYR A 125 -30.21 -27.66 37.57
C TYR A 125 -29.33 -28.89 37.75
N THR A 126 -28.39 -28.80 38.69
CA THR A 126 -27.44 -29.84 39.06
C THR A 126 -27.20 -29.89 40.57
N GLY A 127 -26.36 -30.83 40.99
CA GLY A 127 -26.03 -31.10 42.38
C GLY A 127 -26.98 -32.10 43.04
N TYR A 128 -26.58 -32.58 44.22
CA TYR A 128 -27.26 -33.66 44.94
C TYR A 128 -28.75 -33.37 45.22
N ASN A 129 -29.08 -32.11 45.51
CA ASN A 129 -30.44 -31.65 45.79
C ASN A 129 -31.01 -30.75 44.68
N CYS A 130 -30.41 -30.72 43.49
CA CYS A 130 -30.85 -29.86 42.38
C CYS A 130 -30.89 -28.36 42.71
N SER A 131 -30.08 -27.93 43.68
CA SER A 131 -30.06 -26.56 44.19
C SER A 131 -29.17 -25.63 43.37
N THR A 132 -28.31 -26.18 42.52
CA THR A 132 -27.31 -25.43 41.78
C THR A 132 -27.77 -25.24 40.35
N ASP A 133 -27.86 -24.00 39.91
CA ASP A 133 -28.10 -23.67 38.50
C ASP A 133 -26.89 -24.07 37.66
N ILE A 134 -27.13 -24.68 36.50
CA ILE A 134 -26.08 -24.99 35.55
C ILE A 134 -25.71 -23.69 34.86
N ASN A 135 -24.44 -23.30 34.96
CA ASN A 135 -23.94 -22.13 34.25
C ASN A 135 -23.78 -22.46 32.77
N ASP A 136 -24.75 -22.08 31.96
CA ASP A 136 -24.78 -22.29 30.51
C ASP A 136 -23.73 -21.42 29.77
N CYS A 137 -23.09 -20.49 30.48
CA CYS A 137 -21.95 -19.71 30.00
C CYS A 137 -20.58 -20.36 30.27
N ASP A 138 -20.49 -21.60 30.77
CA ASP A 138 -19.22 -22.30 31.00
C ASP A 138 -19.13 -23.66 30.27
N PRO A 139 -18.25 -23.80 29.25
CA PRO A 139 -17.37 -22.76 28.71
C PRO A 139 -18.15 -21.70 27.91
N ASN A 140 -17.62 -20.47 27.83
CA ASN A 140 -18.31 -19.34 27.19
C ASN A 140 -18.73 -19.68 25.74
N PRO A 141 -20.04 -19.75 25.45
CA PRO A 141 -20.55 -20.12 24.13
C PRO A 141 -20.53 -18.95 23.13
N CYS A 142 -20.23 -17.72 23.57
CA CYS A 142 -20.20 -16.54 22.72
C CYS A 142 -18.82 -16.41 22.04
N ASP A 143 -18.77 -16.57 20.71
CA ASP A 143 -17.52 -16.67 19.93
C ASP A 143 -16.73 -15.36 19.91
N SER A 144 -17.24 -14.31 19.24
CA SER A 144 -16.54 -13.06 18.91
C SER A 144 -16.34 -12.10 20.10
N CYS A 145 -15.94 -12.62 21.27
CA CYS A 145 -15.85 -11.87 22.53
C CYS A 145 -17.20 -11.29 23.00
N GLY A 146 -18.31 -11.97 22.67
CA GLY A 146 -19.62 -11.61 23.18
C GLY A 146 -19.71 -11.78 24.70
N ASN A 147 -20.51 -10.94 25.35
CA ASN A 147 -20.75 -11.05 26.78
C ASN A 147 -21.89 -12.04 27.03
N CYS A 148 -21.61 -13.12 27.74
CA CYS A 148 -22.59 -14.16 28.03
C CYS A 148 -23.36 -13.84 29.32
N THR A 149 -24.68 -13.92 29.24
CA THR A 149 -25.57 -13.89 30.40
C THR A 149 -26.24 -15.24 30.55
N ASP A 150 -26.00 -15.87 31.69
CA ASP A 150 -26.59 -17.15 32.08
C ASP A 150 -28.10 -17.01 32.28
N LEU A 151 -28.87 -17.98 31.81
CA LEU A 151 -30.32 -18.06 31.95
C LEU A 151 -30.68 -19.49 32.37
N LEU A 152 -31.93 -19.70 32.78
CA LEU A 152 -32.36 -21.04 33.19
C LEU A 152 -32.41 -22.00 31.98
N ASN A 153 -31.50 -22.97 31.94
CA ASN A 153 -31.39 -23.96 30.85
C ASN A 153 -31.24 -23.31 29.47
N ASP A 154 -30.64 -22.13 29.42
CA ASP A 154 -30.33 -21.38 28.21
C ASP A 154 -29.28 -20.31 28.51
N TYR A 155 -28.81 -19.61 27.49
CA TYR A 155 -27.95 -18.45 27.65
C TYR A 155 -28.30 -17.40 26.61
N ASN A 156 -27.84 -16.18 26.86
CA ASN A 156 -27.95 -15.10 25.90
C ASN A 156 -26.59 -14.40 25.71
N CYS A 157 -26.15 -14.31 24.46
CA CYS A 157 -24.94 -13.58 24.10
C CYS A 157 -25.30 -12.16 23.67
N THR A 158 -24.70 -11.16 24.32
CA THR A 158 -24.74 -9.78 23.84
C THR A 158 -23.62 -9.59 22.82
N CYS A 159 -23.98 -9.44 21.55
CA CYS A 159 -23.01 -9.37 20.46
C CYS A 159 -22.32 -8.01 20.36
N PRO A 160 -21.01 -7.97 20.08
CA PRO A 160 -20.35 -6.75 19.67
C PRO A 160 -20.97 -6.18 18.39
N ALA A 161 -20.72 -4.90 18.13
CA ALA A 161 -21.12 -4.28 16.88
C ALA A 161 -20.54 -5.05 15.68
N GLY A 162 -21.37 -5.26 14.65
CA GLY A 162 -20.99 -6.04 13.45
C GLY A 162 -21.31 -7.53 13.54
N PHE A 163 -21.66 -8.08 14.71
CA PHE A 163 -21.97 -9.52 14.84
C PHE A 163 -23.42 -9.78 15.24
N SER A 164 -23.94 -10.94 14.85
CA SER A 164 -25.29 -11.40 15.12
C SER A 164 -25.36 -12.93 15.34
N GLY A 165 -26.57 -13.43 15.60
CA GLY A 165 -26.83 -14.84 15.92
C GLY A 165 -26.71 -15.16 17.41
N LYS A 166 -27.17 -16.36 17.82
CA LYS A 166 -27.20 -16.79 19.23
C LYS A 166 -25.82 -16.75 19.90
N ASN A 167 -24.77 -17.03 19.13
CA ASN A 167 -23.39 -17.13 19.62
C ASN A 167 -22.50 -15.97 19.13
N CYS A 168 -23.08 -14.96 18.47
CA CYS A 168 -22.34 -13.85 17.86
C CYS A 168 -21.30 -14.28 16.82
N SER A 169 -21.59 -15.36 16.11
CA SER A 169 -20.72 -15.99 15.11
C SER A 169 -21.02 -15.56 13.68
N ILE A 170 -22.10 -14.80 13.47
CA ILE A 170 -22.51 -14.34 12.15
C ILE A 170 -22.06 -12.89 12.00
N ASP A 171 -21.11 -12.64 11.11
CA ASP A 171 -20.75 -11.29 10.67
C ASP A 171 -21.93 -10.67 9.91
N ILE A 172 -22.28 -9.44 10.25
CA ILE A 172 -23.37 -8.71 9.60
C ILE A 172 -22.83 -8.17 8.29
N ASP A 173 -23.40 -8.61 7.17
CA ASP A 173 -23.03 -8.14 5.84
C ASP A 173 -23.33 -6.64 5.69
N ASP A 174 -22.31 -5.81 5.89
CA ASP A 174 -22.35 -4.36 5.74
C ASP A 174 -22.43 -3.95 4.24
N CYS A 175 -22.28 -4.91 3.33
CA CYS A 175 -22.46 -4.77 1.90
C CYS A 175 -23.84 -5.24 1.39
N ALA A 176 -24.74 -5.69 2.27
CA ALA A 176 -26.11 -6.10 1.91
C ALA A 176 -26.86 -5.00 1.14
N ILE A 177 -26.54 -3.73 1.44
CA ILE A 177 -26.87 -2.59 0.60
C ILE A 177 -25.56 -2.07 0.00
N ASN A 178 -25.43 -2.10 -1.32
CA ASN A 178 -24.19 -1.62 -1.94
C ASN A 178 -24.08 -0.09 -1.79
N HIS A 179 -23.13 0.33 -0.94
CA HIS A 179 -22.82 1.74 -0.68
C HIS A 179 -21.78 2.34 -1.62
N CYS A 180 -21.20 1.55 -2.53
CA CYS A 180 -20.15 1.99 -3.46
C CYS A 180 -20.74 2.53 -4.76
N ALA A 181 -20.34 3.74 -5.14
CA ALA A 181 -20.74 4.38 -6.38
C ALA A 181 -19.86 3.97 -7.57
N ASN A 182 -20.26 4.36 -8.78
CA ASN A 182 -19.47 4.27 -10.02
C ASN A 182 -18.89 2.88 -10.32
N GLY A 183 -19.64 1.83 -10.02
CA GLY A 183 -19.21 0.45 -10.26
C GLY A 183 -18.12 -0.04 -9.30
N GLY A 184 -17.93 0.63 -8.16
CA GLY A 184 -17.07 0.13 -7.09
C GLY A 184 -17.62 -1.16 -6.48
N THR A 185 -16.71 -2.06 -6.11
CA THR A 185 -17.04 -3.32 -5.43
C THR A 185 -17.03 -3.09 -3.93
N CYS A 186 -18.15 -3.40 -3.26
CA CYS A 186 -18.21 -3.38 -1.81
C CYS A 186 -17.48 -4.59 -1.23
N VAL A 187 -16.65 -4.35 -0.23
CA VAL A 187 -15.93 -5.35 0.54
C VAL A 187 -16.39 -5.23 1.99
N ASP A 188 -17.01 -6.30 2.45
CA ASP A 188 -17.54 -6.44 3.79
C ASP A 188 -16.43 -6.38 4.85
N GLY A 189 -16.77 -5.92 6.04
CA GLY A 189 -15.87 -5.80 7.18
C GLY A 189 -16.66 -5.82 8.48
N VAL A 190 -15.97 -5.71 9.61
CA VAL A 190 -16.64 -5.80 10.91
C VAL A 190 -17.26 -4.45 11.28
N ALA A 191 -18.58 -4.37 11.27
CA ALA A 191 -19.37 -3.17 11.58
C ALA A 191 -19.04 -1.96 10.68
N ASN A 192 -18.49 -2.23 9.50
CA ASN A 192 -18.06 -1.25 8.52
C ASN A 192 -17.78 -1.95 7.18
N TYR A 193 -17.91 -1.21 6.09
CA TYR A 193 -17.54 -1.67 4.75
C TYR A 193 -16.39 -0.85 4.17
N THR A 194 -15.76 -1.39 3.13
CA THR A 194 -14.81 -0.66 2.29
C THR A 194 -15.17 -0.77 0.82
N CYS A 195 -14.92 0.28 0.03
CA CYS A 195 -15.18 0.26 -1.40
C CYS A 195 -13.89 0.13 -2.20
N GLN A 196 -13.79 -0.92 -3.00
CA GLN A 196 -12.76 -1.05 -4.02
C GLN A 196 -13.21 -0.30 -5.29
N CYS A 197 -12.66 0.89 -5.49
CA CYS A 197 -13.05 1.75 -6.60
C CYS A 197 -12.62 1.21 -7.96
N ALA A 198 -13.52 1.29 -8.93
CA ALA A 198 -13.18 1.07 -10.32
C ALA A 198 -12.13 2.11 -10.77
N PRO A 199 -11.28 1.79 -11.77
CA PRO A 199 -10.32 2.73 -12.31
C PRO A 199 -11.00 4.05 -12.67
N GLY A 200 -10.39 5.17 -12.27
CA GLY A 200 -10.95 6.51 -12.53
C GLY A 200 -11.74 7.13 -11.40
N HIS A 201 -11.97 6.40 -10.32
CA HIS A 201 -12.74 6.88 -9.18
C HIS A 201 -11.96 6.72 -7.88
N THR A 202 -12.24 7.58 -6.91
CA THR A 202 -11.62 7.66 -5.60
C THR A 202 -12.62 8.14 -4.53
N GLY A 203 -12.16 8.26 -3.29
CA GLY A 203 -13.00 8.56 -2.13
C GLY A 203 -13.57 7.31 -1.46
N TYR A 204 -14.09 7.47 -0.24
CA TYR A 204 -14.56 6.37 0.60
C TYR A 204 -15.64 5.50 -0.06
N ASN A 205 -16.52 6.12 -0.86
CA ASN A 205 -17.60 5.45 -1.60
C ASN A 205 -17.39 5.51 -3.12
N CYS A 206 -16.19 5.79 -3.61
CA CYS A 206 -15.88 5.88 -5.04
C CYS A 206 -16.69 6.93 -5.82
N SER A 207 -17.24 7.94 -5.13
CA SER A 207 -18.04 9.00 -5.75
C SER A 207 -17.22 10.12 -6.40
N ILE A 208 -15.89 10.14 -6.18
CA ILE A 208 -15.02 11.20 -6.66
C ILE A 208 -14.33 10.72 -7.93
N ASP A 209 -14.52 11.42 -9.05
CA ASP A 209 -13.76 11.13 -10.27
C ASP A 209 -12.31 11.59 -10.12
N ILE A 210 -11.37 10.71 -10.46
CA ILE A 210 -9.94 11.02 -10.52
C ILE A 210 -9.74 11.98 -11.69
N ASN A 211 -9.47 13.24 -11.36
CA ASN A 211 -9.03 14.21 -12.34
C ASN A 211 -7.52 14.02 -12.59
N ALA A 212 -7.18 13.23 -13.59
CA ALA A 212 -5.80 12.99 -14.03
C ALA A 212 -5.06 14.27 -14.45
N CYS A 213 -5.77 15.38 -14.67
CA CYS A 213 -5.20 16.69 -14.95
C CYS A 213 -4.92 17.54 -13.70
N LYS A 214 -5.08 17.02 -12.48
CA LYS A 214 -4.66 17.74 -11.25
C LYS A 214 -3.40 17.11 -10.64
N PRO A 215 -2.39 17.92 -10.24
CA PRO A 215 -2.39 19.39 -10.17
C PRO A 215 -1.80 20.07 -11.43
N SER A 216 -2.19 19.64 -12.63
CA SER A 216 -1.66 20.07 -13.94
C SER A 216 -0.34 19.39 -14.33
N PRO A 217 -0.39 18.17 -14.91
CA PRO A 217 0.82 17.45 -15.34
C PRO A 217 1.47 18.03 -16.61
N CYS A 218 0.71 18.76 -17.44
CA CYS A 218 1.21 19.38 -18.67
C CYS A 218 1.88 20.73 -18.35
N VAL A 219 3.13 20.92 -18.77
CA VAL A 219 3.89 22.15 -18.49
C VAL A 219 3.57 23.23 -19.53
N ASN A 220 3.83 22.97 -20.81
CA ASN A 220 3.52 23.89 -21.93
C ASN A 220 2.48 23.26 -22.86
N GLY A 221 1.26 23.08 -22.35
CA GLY A 221 0.19 22.42 -23.10
C GLY A 221 -1.12 22.32 -22.35
N SER A 222 -2.16 21.91 -23.07
CA SER A 222 -3.49 21.67 -22.51
C SER A 222 -3.66 20.21 -22.10
N CYS A 223 -4.22 19.97 -20.92
CA CYS A 223 -4.45 18.62 -20.40
C CYS A 223 -5.85 18.11 -20.78
N LEU A 224 -5.91 16.94 -21.42
CA LEU A 224 -7.14 16.24 -21.74
C LEU A 224 -7.27 14.95 -20.92
N ILE A 225 -8.44 14.72 -20.34
CA ILE A 225 -8.74 13.50 -19.56
C ILE A 225 -9.18 12.38 -20.50
N ASN A 226 -8.53 11.21 -20.44
CA ASN A 226 -8.81 10.04 -21.25
C ASN A 226 -9.06 8.81 -20.37
N LYS A 227 -10.34 8.50 -20.08
CA LYS A 227 -10.78 7.27 -19.37
C LYS A 227 -9.79 6.83 -18.27
N ASN A 228 -9.45 7.76 -17.36
CA ASN A 228 -8.60 7.59 -16.17
C ASN A 228 -7.10 7.89 -16.34
N ASN A 229 -6.67 8.28 -17.52
CA ASN A 229 -5.34 8.82 -17.79
C ASN A 229 -5.46 10.27 -18.29
N TYR A 230 -4.34 10.94 -18.52
CA TYR A 230 -4.29 12.23 -19.19
C TYR A 230 -3.49 12.14 -20.49
N THR A 231 -3.71 13.11 -21.37
CA THR A 231 -2.89 13.34 -22.55
C THR A 231 -2.68 14.84 -22.67
N CYS A 232 -1.44 15.26 -22.89
CA CYS A 232 -1.12 16.66 -23.09
C CYS A 232 -1.10 17.00 -24.57
N GLU A 233 -1.89 17.99 -24.97
CA GLU A 233 -1.75 18.65 -26.27
C GLU A 233 -0.71 19.76 -26.12
N CYS A 234 0.49 19.51 -26.65
CA CYS A 234 1.61 20.44 -26.51
C CYS A 234 1.40 21.69 -27.35
N GLU A 235 1.77 22.83 -26.78
CA GLU A 235 1.95 24.06 -27.55
C GLU A 235 3.06 23.88 -28.59
N ALA A 236 2.99 24.64 -29.68
CA ALA A 236 3.99 24.57 -30.74
C ALA A 236 5.39 24.85 -30.17
N GLY A 237 6.38 24.03 -30.54
CA GLY A 237 7.74 24.07 -30.01
C GLY A 237 8.00 23.11 -28.85
N PHE A 238 6.99 22.44 -28.27
CA PHE A 238 7.20 21.49 -27.19
C PHE A 238 6.81 20.06 -27.56
N THR A 239 7.45 19.09 -26.90
CA THR A 239 7.23 17.65 -27.08
C THR A 239 7.34 16.88 -25.76
N GLY A 240 7.14 15.57 -25.84
CA GLY A 240 7.11 14.65 -24.70
C GLY A 240 5.73 14.52 -24.06
N MET A 241 5.58 13.53 -23.19
CA MET A 241 4.28 13.19 -22.55
C MET A 241 3.67 14.35 -21.76
N ASN A 242 4.52 15.22 -21.19
CA ASN A 242 4.11 16.35 -20.34
C ASN A 242 4.41 17.72 -20.99
N CYS A 243 4.78 17.76 -22.27
CA CYS A 243 5.14 18.98 -22.99
C CYS A 243 6.25 19.79 -22.29
N SER A 244 7.22 19.08 -21.70
CA SER A 244 8.32 19.65 -20.93
C SER A 244 9.63 19.68 -21.70
N ILE A 245 9.65 19.15 -22.92
CA ILE A 245 10.85 19.07 -23.76
C ILE A 245 10.69 20.11 -24.85
N ASP A 246 11.59 21.08 -24.90
CA ASP A 246 11.69 22.02 -26.02
C ASP A 246 12.18 21.27 -27.27
N ILE A 247 11.56 21.52 -28.42
CA ILE A 247 11.96 20.93 -29.69
C ILE A 247 13.17 21.71 -30.17
N ASP A 248 14.28 20.99 -30.31
CA ASP A 248 15.54 21.54 -30.83
C ASP A 248 15.40 21.90 -32.31
N ASP A 249 15.02 23.16 -32.57
CA ASP A 249 14.82 23.76 -33.90
C ASP A 249 16.16 23.91 -34.66
N CYS A 250 17.28 23.69 -33.97
CA CYS A 250 18.61 23.62 -34.55
C CYS A 250 18.93 22.24 -35.15
N LYS A 251 18.03 21.25 -35.14
CA LYS A 251 18.28 19.94 -35.78
C LYS A 251 17.56 19.77 -37.12
N PRO A 252 18.24 19.25 -38.17
CA PRO A 252 19.63 18.74 -38.16
C PRO A 252 20.74 19.82 -38.21
N ASN A 253 20.45 21.04 -38.67
CA ASN A 253 21.20 22.30 -38.51
C ASN A 253 20.71 23.26 -39.62
N PRO A 254 19.89 24.28 -39.29
CA PRO A 254 19.41 25.23 -40.29
C PRO A 254 20.46 26.27 -40.68
N CYS A 255 21.51 26.48 -39.87
CA CYS A 255 22.55 27.48 -40.11
C CYS A 255 23.71 26.84 -40.89
N VAL A 256 23.86 27.19 -42.17
CA VAL A 256 24.85 26.57 -43.05
C VAL A 256 26.28 27.00 -42.68
N ASN A 257 26.52 28.31 -42.58
CA ASN A 257 27.81 28.91 -42.21
C ASN A 257 27.65 29.83 -40.99
N GLY A 258 27.34 29.21 -39.85
CA GLY A 258 27.13 29.94 -38.61
C GLY A 258 26.74 29.02 -37.47
N SER A 259 26.60 29.61 -36.29
CA SER A 259 26.13 28.91 -35.09
C SER A 259 24.63 29.08 -34.91
N CYS A 260 23.93 27.97 -34.67
CA CYS A 260 22.50 27.98 -34.38
C CYS A 260 22.24 28.16 -32.89
N THR A 261 21.28 29.01 -32.55
CA THR A 261 20.71 29.11 -31.20
C THR A 261 19.24 28.73 -31.25
N ASP A 262 18.91 27.73 -30.45
CA ASP A 262 17.57 27.19 -30.29
C ASP A 262 16.66 28.20 -29.59
N GLN A 263 15.40 28.26 -30.00
CA GLN A 263 14.35 29.08 -29.38
C GLN A 263 13.04 28.30 -29.41
N VAL A 264 12.06 28.70 -28.60
CA VAL A 264 10.76 28.02 -28.61
C VAL A 264 10.07 28.19 -29.96
N ASN A 265 9.90 27.08 -30.70
CA ASN A 265 9.25 27.02 -32.02
C ASN A 265 9.91 27.92 -33.08
N ASN A 266 11.21 28.19 -32.92
CA ASN A 266 12.00 29.01 -33.82
C ASN A 266 13.50 28.78 -33.60
N TYR A 267 14.34 29.31 -34.49
CA TYR A 267 15.78 29.35 -34.30
C TYR A 267 16.35 30.68 -34.76
N THR A 268 17.53 31.01 -34.28
CA THR A 268 18.33 32.13 -34.80
C THR A 268 19.72 31.68 -35.18
N CYS A 269 20.22 32.18 -36.31
CA CYS A 269 21.58 31.90 -36.76
C CYS A 269 22.48 33.11 -36.52
N SER A 270 23.61 32.88 -35.85
CA SER A 270 24.73 33.82 -35.82
C SER A 270 25.68 33.46 -36.96
N CYS A 271 25.68 34.28 -38.02
CA CYS A 271 26.46 34.00 -39.22
C CYS A 271 27.93 34.32 -39.02
N ASP A 272 28.79 33.50 -39.64
CA ASP A 272 30.21 33.78 -39.74
C ASP A 272 30.45 35.11 -40.50
N PRO A 273 31.59 35.79 -40.31
CA PRO A 273 31.81 37.19 -40.76
C PRO A 273 31.63 37.48 -42.25
N THR A 274 31.55 36.46 -43.11
CA THR A 274 31.39 36.57 -44.57
C THR A 274 30.00 36.14 -45.07
N PHE A 275 29.09 35.76 -44.17
CA PHE A 275 27.76 35.26 -44.53
C PHE A 275 26.64 36.07 -43.90
N LYS A 276 25.48 36.08 -44.58
CA LYS A 276 24.26 36.77 -44.16
C LYS A 276 23.00 35.95 -44.50
N GLY A 277 21.84 36.44 -44.04
CA GLY A 277 20.54 35.82 -44.23
C GLY A 277 20.14 34.91 -43.05
N ARG A 278 18.86 34.51 -42.97
CA ARG A 278 18.30 33.74 -41.84
C ARG A 278 19.06 32.45 -41.55
N ASN A 279 19.61 31.82 -42.59
CA ASN A 279 20.28 30.52 -42.53
C ASN A 279 21.79 30.61 -42.83
N CYS A 280 22.34 31.84 -42.88
CA CYS A 280 23.76 32.09 -43.19
C CYS A 280 24.24 31.43 -44.49
N SER A 281 23.37 31.41 -45.50
CA SER A 281 23.61 30.78 -46.79
C SER A 281 23.96 31.77 -47.91
N GLN A 282 24.01 33.08 -47.61
CA GLN A 282 24.30 34.11 -48.59
C GLN A 282 25.64 34.76 -48.28
N ASP A 283 26.50 34.93 -49.28
CA ASP A 283 27.76 35.65 -49.11
C ASP A 283 27.52 37.16 -48.91
N ILE A 284 28.38 37.80 -48.12
CA ILE A 284 28.45 39.24 -47.98
C ILE A 284 29.16 39.81 -49.21
N ASN A 285 28.46 40.67 -49.95
CA ASN A 285 29.04 41.38 -51.09
C ASN A 285 29.93 42.54 -50.59
N SER A 286 31.25 42.32 -50.60
CA SER A 286 32.26 43.31 -50.19
C SER A 286 32.31 44.58 -51.05
N CYS A 287 31.61 44.64 -52.19
CA CYS A 287 31.46 45.83 -53.03
C CYS A 287 30.20 46.67 -52.69
N THR A 288 29.51 46.38 -51.57
CA THR A 288 28.33 47.16 -51.13
C THR A 288 28.46 47.60 -49.68
N PRO A 289 28.49 48.93 -49.39
CA PRO A 289 28.53 50.06 -50.36
C PRO A 289 29.84 50.09 -51.15
N ASN A 290 29.82 50.66 -52.37
CA ASN A 290 30.96 50.63 -53.30
C ASN A 290 32.22 51.27 -52.66
N PRO A 291 33.28 50.49 -52.37
CA PRO A 291 34.48 50.99 -51.71
C PRO A 291 35.46 51.69 -52.67
N CYS A 292 35.30 51.51 -53.99
CA CYS A 292 36.17 52.11 -55.00
C CYS A 292 35.62 53.47 -55.41
N MET A 293 36.37 54.55 -55.17
CA MET A 293 35.94 55.92 -55.48
C MET A 293 36.05 56.23 -56.98
N ASN A 294 37.27 56.17 -57.54
CA ASN A 294 37.54 56.37 -58.98
C ASN A 294 38.02 55.06 -59.61
N GLY A 295 37.18 54.03 -59.54
CA GLY A 295 37.53 52.69 -60.03
C GLY A 295 36.38 51.71 -59.98
N LYS A 296 36.58 50.56 -60.64
CA LYS A 296 35.60 49.47 -60.68
C LYS A 296 35.89 48.45 -59.58
N CYS A 297 34.87 48.15 -58.77
CA CYS A 297 34.97 47.12 -57.73
C CYS A 297 34.73 45.72 -58.31
N SER A 298 35.66 44.81 -58.06
CA SER A 298 35.49 43.36 -58.30
C SER A 298 35.57 42.61 -56.97
N VAL A 299 34.67 41.64 -56.79
CA VAL A 299 34.71 40.73 -55.63
C VAL A 299 35.74 39.64 -55.90
N ASP A 300 36.73 39.51 -55.02
CA ASP A 300 37.74 38.45 -55.06
C ASP A 300 37.72 37.67 -53.74
N LYS A 301 37.20 36.42 -53.78
CA LYS A 301 37.13 35.44 -52.68
C LYS A 301 37.08 36.07 -51.28
N ASN A 302 35.97 36.76 -50.98
CA ASN A 302 35.64 37.38 -49.68
C ASN A 302 36.42 38.66 -49.34
N ASN A 303 37.02 39.30 -50.34
CA ASN A 303 37.58 40.63 -50.29
C ASN A 303 37.14 41.42 -51.54
N TYR A 304 37.44 42.71 -51.59
CA TYR A 304 37.24 43.52 -52.79
C TYR A 304 38.59 43.97 -53.35
N THR A 305 38.63 44.10 -54.65
CA THR A 305 39.76 44.67 -55.39
C THR A 305 39.21 45.81 -56.24
N CYS A 306 39.87 46.96 -56.19
CA CYS A 306 39.53 48.10 -57.02
C CYS A 306 40.48 48.18 -58.21
N GLU A 307 39.92 48.14 -59.42
CA GLU A 307 40.65 48.48 -60.64
C GLU A 307 40.52 50.00 -60.84
N CYS A 308 41.62 50.73 -60.64
CA CYS A 308 41.61 52.20 -60.68
C CYS A 308 41.54 52.74 -62.10
N GLU A 309 40.79 53.81 -62.27
CA GLU A 309 40.82 54.60 -63.51
C GLU A 309 42.20 55.27 -63.67
N ALA A 310 42.60 55.55 -64.91
CA ALA A 310 43.90 56.17 -65.20
C ALA A 310 44.05 57.52 -64.47
N GLY A 311 45.21 57.77 -63.88
CA GLY A 311 45.46 58.91 -63.00
C GLY A 311 45.20 58.66 -61.51
N PHE A 312 44.59 57.53 -61.10
CA PHE A 312 44.36 57.23 -59.68
C PHE A 312 45.07 55.97 -59.20
N THR A 313 45.43 55.95 -57.92
CA THR A 313 46.10 54.84 -57.24
C THR A 313 45.57 54.62 -55.81
N GLY A 314 46.12 53.62 -55.14
CA GLY A 314 45.73 53.18 -53.79
C GLY A 314 44.61 52.14 -53.79
N ARG A 315 44.39 51.50 -52.63
CA ARG A 315 43.45 50.37 -52.48
C ARG A 315 42.01 50.70 -52.89
N ASN A 316 41.61 51.96 -52.73
CA ASN A 316 40.26 52.44 -53.00
C ASN A 316 40.21 53.42 -54.18
N CYS A 317 41.31 53.56 -54.94
CA CYS A 317 41.44 54.50 -56.06
C CYS A 317 41.09 55.94 -55.67
N SER A 318 41.58 56.35 -54.50
CA SER A 318 41.29 57.66 -53.89
C SER A 318 42.49 58.61 -53.92
N ILE A 319 43.63 58.15 -54.41
CA ILE A 319 44.88 58.93 -54.45
C ILE A 319 45.10 59.33 -55.91
N ASP A 320 45.15 60.63 -56.19
CA ASP A 320 45.55 61.14 -57.49
C ASP A 320 47.04 60.90 -57.70
N ILE A 321 47.44 60.47 -58.89
CA ILE A 321 48.84 60.22 -59.25
C ILE A 321 49.46 61.57 -59.58
N ASP A 322 50.49 61.95 -58.82
CA ASP A 322 51.23 63.19 -59.06
C ASP A 322 52.02 63.11 -60.38
N ASP A 323 51.41 63.61 -61.46
CA ASP A 323 51.97 63.64 -62.81
C ASP A 323 53.11 64.66 -62.94
N CYS A 324 53.35 65.47 -61.90
CA CYS A 324 54.51 66.35 -61.76
C CYS A 324 55.72 65.66 -61.11
N SER A 325 55.71 64.34 -60.91
CA SER A 325 56.82 63.62 -60.29
C SER A 325 57.33 62.44 -61.15
N PRO A 326 58.60 62.47 -61.63
CA PRO A 326 59.58 63.54 -61.48
C PRO A 326 59.21 64.78 -62.30
N ASN A 327 59.58 65.98 -61.81
CA ASN A 327 59.16 67.26 -62.42
C ASN A 327 59.48 67.31 -63.92
N PRO A 328 58.44 67.31 -64.79
CA PRO A 328 58.63 67.32 -66.24
C PRO A 328 58.99 68.71 -66.78
N CYS A 329 58.82 69.78 -65.99
CA CYS A 329 59.01 71.17 -66.41
C CYS A 329 60.47 71.61 -66.21
N VAL A 330 61.24 71.74 -67.29
CA VAL A 330 62.70 71.92 -67.22
C VAL A 330 63.10 73.34 -66.83
N ASN A 331 62.55 74.36 -67.50
CA ASN A 331 62.83 75.78 -67.26
C ASN A 331 61.65 76.49 -66.57
N SER A 332 60.99 75.80 -65.64
CA SER A 332 59.88 76.32 -64.84
C SER A 332 60.06 75.94 -63.38
N MET A 333 59.54 76.78 -62.48
CA MET A 333 59.51 76.49 -61.04
C MET A 333 58.15 75.95 -60.58
N ASP A 334 57.12 75.94 -61.43
CA ASP A 334 55.75 75.55 -61.07
C ASP A 334 55.17 74.54 -62.07
N CYS A 335 55.03 73.29 -61.62
CA CYS A 335 54.27 72.24 -62.30
C CYS A 335 52.91 72.10 -61.61
N ILE A 336 51.84 72.12 -62.40
CA ILE A 336 50.47 71.96 -61.93
C ILE A 336 50.01 70.54 -62.29
N ASP A 337 49.82 69.73 -61.25
CA ASP A 337 49.29 68.37 -61.34
C ASP A 337 47.83 68.39 -61.83
N ARG A 338 47.49 67.49 -62.75
CA ARG A 338 46.13 67.30 -63.26
C ARG A 338 45.85 65.79 -63.31
N VAL A 339 44.59 65.41 -63.37
CA VAL A 339 44.23 63.99 -63.45
C VAL A 339 44.78 63.38 -64.75
N ASN A 340 45.78 62.51 -64.63
CA ASN A 340 46.43 61.79 -65.73
C ASN A 340 47.10 62.71 -66.78
N ASP A 341 47.50 63.92 -66.38
CA ASP A 341 48.26 64.88 -67.20
C ASP A 341 48.91 65.95 -66.31
N TYR A 342 49.81 66.77 -66.84
CA TYR A 342 50.40 67.90 -66.09
C TYR A 342 50.45 69.15 -66.95
N GLN A 343 50.57 70.31 -66.30
CA GLN A 343 50.78 71.58 -66.97
C GLN A 343 51.95 72.35 -66.33
N CYS A 344 52.90 72.75 -67.16
CA CYS A 344 54.01 73.61 -66.75
C CYS A 344 53.66 75.09 -66.92
N ASP A 345 53.92 75.92 -65.91
CA ASP A 345 53.87 77.38 -66.04
C ASP A 345 55.27 77.93 -66.34
N CYS A 346 55.52 78.25 -67.62
CA CYS A 346 56.88 78.54 -68.07
C CYS A 346 57.41 79.88 -67.56
N THR A 347 58.68 79.91 -67.13
CA THR A 347 59.33 81.19 -66.82
C THR A 347 59.36 82.09 -68.06
N PRO A 348 59.23 83.42 -67.91
CA PRO A 348 59.20 84.35 -69.04
C PRO A 348 60.42 84.17 -69.95
N GLY A 349 60.18 83.99 -71.25
CA GLY A 349 61.23 83.67 -72.21
C GLY A 349 61.37 82.18 -72.56
N PHE A 350 60.52 81.29 -72.02
CA PHE A 350 60.47 79.87 -72.39
C PHE A 350 59.05 79.41 -72.78
N VAL A 351 58.95 78.45 -73.71
CA VAL A 351 57.70 77.87 -74.24
C VAL A 351 57.86 76.36 -74.48
N GLY A 352 56.73 75.65 -74.68
CA GLY A 352 56.67 74.18 -74.85
C GLY A 352 55.87 73.51 -73.73
N LYS A 353 55.49 72.22 -73.89
CA LYS A 353 54.72 71.48 -72.85
C LYS A 353 55.52 71.39 -71.55
N ASN A 354 56.85 71.37 -71.66
CA ASN A 354 57.80 71.19 -70.58
C ASN A 354 58.69 72.43 -70.38
N CYS A 355 58.33 73.57 -71.00
CA CYS A 355 59.11 74.80 -71.01
C CYS A 355 60.53 74.61 -71.57
N GLU A 356 60.68 73.70 -72.53
CA GLU A 356 61.97 73.23 -73.02
C GLU A 356 62.57 74.12 -74.12
N LYS A 357 61.80 75.06 -74.69
CA LYS A 357 62.22 75.92 -75.80
C LYS A 357 62.37 77.36 -75.34
N SER A 358 63.45 78.02 -75.73
CA SER A 358 63.57 79.48 -75.57
C SER A 358 62.61 80.19 -76.52
N TYR A 359 62.01 81.28 -76.06
CA TYR A 359 61.18 82.17 -76.84
C TYR A 359 62.07 83.02 -77.75
N ASP A 360 61.78 83.01 -79.06
CA ASP A 360 62.54 83.77 -80.06
C ASP A 360 62.12 85.25 -80.02
N ASP A 361 62.99 86.11 -79.50
CA ASP A 361 62.73 87.56 -79.35
C ASP A 361 62.84 88.31 -80.70
N CYS A 362 63.38 87.68 -81.75
CA CYS A 362 63.35 88.19 -83.12
C CYS A 362 62.04 87.84 -83.86
N HIS A 363 61.14 87.03 -83.27
CA HIS A 363 59.91 86.52 -83.93
C HIS A 363 58.97 87.61 -84.47
N ASN A 364 59.13 88.89 -84.06
CA ASN A 364 58.37 90.03 -84.58
C ASN A 364 59.20 91.31 -84.80
N VAL A 365 60.51 91.19 -85.05
CA VAL A 365 61.42 92.34 -85.22
C VAL A 365 61.88 92.46 -86.67
N SER A 366 61.83 93.67 -87.23
CA SER A 366 62.36 93.96 -88.57
C SER A 366 63.54 94.93 -88.48
N CYS A 367 64.76 94.41 -88.56
CA CYS A 367 65.97 95.22 -88.77
C CYS A 367 66.02 95.59 -90.27
N ASN A 368 66.19 96.88 -90.62
CA ASN A 368 66.06 97.40 -92.00
C ASN A 368 67.13 96.86 -92.99
N SER A 369 67.03 95.58 -93.36
CA SER A 369 67.91 94.81 -94.25
C SER A 369 69.25 94.33 -93.66
N PHE A 370 69.33 94.11 -92.34
CA PHE A 370 70.47 93.48 -91.66
C PHE A 370 70.02 92.45 -90.59
N GLU A 371 70.93 91.60 -90.11
CA GLU A 371 70.60 90.42 -89.30
C GLU A 371 70.18 90.79 -87.85
N CYS A 372 68.98 90.30 -87.44
CA CYS A 372 68.52 90.32 -86.04
C CYS A 372 69.21 89.18 -85.30
N VAL A 373 69.88 89.50 -84.21
CA VAL A 373 70.47 88.51 -83.32
C VAL A 373 69.54 88.39 -82.12
N ASP A 374 68.96 87.20 -82.00
CA ASP A 374 68.13 86.78 -80.87
C ASP A 374 68.98 86.78 -79.59
N GLY A 375 68.41 87.29 -78.51
CA GLY A 375 69.05 87.42 -77.22
C GLY A 375 68.09 86.99 -76.12
N PHE A 376 68.52 87.06 -74.86
CA PHE A 376 67.65 86.66 -73.75
C PHE A 376 66.75 87.84 -73.34
N LEU A 377 65.44 87.73 -73.58
CA LEU A 377 64.41 88.77 -73.36
C LEU A 377 64.69 90.08 -74.12
N SER A 378 65.52 90.02 -75.15
CA SER A 378 65.97 91.18 -75.92
C SER A 378 66.56 90.75 -77.25
N TYR A 379 66.49 91.63 -78.24
CA TYR A 379 67.11 91.43 -79.54
C TYR A 379 68.11 92.54 -79.84
N THR A 380 69.10 92.26 -80.69
CA THR A 380 70.02 93.27 -81.21
C THR A 380 70.05 93.22 -82.74
N CYS A 381 69.86 94.37 -83.39
CA CYS A 381 70.10 94.50 -84.83
C CYS A 381 71.57 94.92 -85.07
N ASN A 382 72.32 94.15 -85.87
CA ASN A 382 73.71 94.48 -86.18
C ASN A 382 73.79 95.48 -87.36
N CYS A 383 74.15 96.74 -87.07
CA CYS A 383 74.20 97.83 -88.06
C CYS A 383 75.62 98.04 -88.64
N LYS A 384 75.73 98.32 -89.95
CA LYS A 384 77.01 98.64 -90.63
C LYS A 384 77.30 100.15 -90.65
N ASN A 385 78.59 100.49 -90.73
CA ASN A 385 79.12 101.86 -90.69
C ASN A 385 78.34 102.84 -91.58
N GLY A 386 77.69 103.81 -90.93
CA GLY A 386 76.82 104.82 -91.56
C GLY A 386 75.40 104.84 -90.99
N TYR A 387 74.94 103.73 -90.40
CA TYR A 387 73.64 103.59 -89.74
C TYR A 387 73.79 103.39 -88.24
N SER A 388 72.87 103.95 -87.44
CA SER A 388 72.92 103.84 -85.98
C SER A 388 71.54 103.99 -85.37
N GLY A 389 71.26 103.27 -84.27
CA GLY A 389 69.92 103.17 -83.70
C GLY A 389 69.54 101.71 -83.47
N LYS A 390 68.50 101.47 -82.67
CA LYS A 390 68.16 100.11 -82.19
C LYS A 390 67.78 99.14 -83.32
N ASN A 391 67.22 99.68 -84.42
CA ASN A 391 66.81 98.91 -85.60
C ASN A 391 67.63 99.25 -86.86
N CYS A 392 68.80 99.88 -86.71
CA CYS A 392 69.67 100.31 -87.81
C CYS A 392 69.01 101.31 -88.77
N GLU A 393 68.45 102.38 -88.20
CA GLU A 393 67.79 103.47 -88.92
C GLU A 393 68.73 104.61 -89.36
#